data_AF-A0A4R4Z4W3-F1
#
_entry.id   AF-A0A4R4Z4W3-F1
#
_cell.length_a   1.000
_cell.length_b   1.000
_cell.length_c   1.000
_cell.angle_alpha   90.00
_cell.angle_beta   90.00
_cell.angle_gamma   90.00
#
_symmetry.space_group_name_H-M   'P 1'
#
loop_
_entity.id
_entity.type
_entity.pdbx_description
1 polymer ?
#
loop_
_entity_poly.entity_id
_entity_poly.type
_entity_poly.pdbx_seq_one_letter_code
_entity_poly.pdbx_strand_id
1 'polypeptide(L)'
;MTTQRQLYQRRADHDRIARAAESVRHHARRQQAESAVGRAPIVPADRYVLVGFLDELALAAGRGQLPADVLRVCLELCEKLIAETRQEDPG
;
A
#
# COMPACT_ATOMS: atom_id res chain seq x y z
N MET A 1 5.78 15.29 -24.95
CA MET A 1 4.72 15.97 -24.18
C MET A 1 3.83 14.93 -23.53
N THR A 2 3.63 15.02 -22.22
CA THR A 2 2.71 14.12 -21.48
C THR A 2 1.28 14.64 -21.64
N THR A 3 0.34 13.77 -21.98
CA THR A 3 -1.06 14.17 -22.20
C THR A 3 -1.78 14.37 -20.88
N GLN A 4 -2.85 15.18 -20.88
CA GLN A 4 -3.70 15.38 -19.70
C GLN A 4 -4.27 14.03 -19.19
N ARG A 5 -4.62 13.12 -20.10
CA ARG A 5 -5.05 11.75 -19.77
C ARG A 5 -3.97 10.96 -19.03
N GLN A 6 -2.71 11.07 -19.45
CA GLN A 6 -1.59 10.39 -18.77
C GLN A 6 -1.34 10.95 -17.36
N LEU A 7 -1.52 12.27 -17.16
CA LEU A 7 -1.41 12.87 -15.83
C LEU A 7 -2.51 12.39 -14.88
N TYR A 8 -3.76 12.30 -15.36
CA TYR A 8 -4.86 11.73 -14.58
C TYR A 8 -4.60 10.27 -14.21
N GLN A 9 -4.09 9.46 -15.16
CA GLN A 9 -3.78 8.07 -14.90
C GLN A 9 -2.70 7.92 -13.82
N ARG A 10 -1.59 8.68 -13.93
CA ARG A 10 -0.51 8.65 -12.92
C ARG A 10 -1.00 9.01 -11.52
N ARG A 11 -1.91 9.98 -11.43
CA ARG A 11 -2.54 10.34 -10.15
C ARG A 11 -3.40 9.20 -9.62
N ALA A 12 -4.21 8.58 -10.47
CA ALA A 12 -5.03 7.45 -10.07
C ALA A 12 -4.19 6.25 -9.59
N ASP A 13 -3.06 5.98 -10.25
CA ASP A 13 -2.14 4.91 -9.88
C ASP A 13 -1.45 5.20 -8.55
N HIS A 14 -0.92 6.42 -8.37
CA HIS A 14 -0.40 6.90 -7.09
C HIS A 14 -1.42 6.70 -5.97
N ASP A 15 -2.66 7.16 -6.16
CA ASP A 15 -3.69 7.11 -5.13
C ASP A 15 -4.10 5.67 -4.79
N ARG A 16 -4.05 4.74 -5.75
CA ARG A 16 -4.28 3.31 -5.49
C ARG A 16 -3.21 2.70 -4.61
N ILE A 17 -1.93 2.96 -4.92
CA ILE A 17 -0.80 2.43 -4.15
C ILE A 17 -0.80 3.05 -2.74
N ALA A 18 -1.02 4.35 -2.62
CA ALA A 18 -1.12 5.04 -1.33
C ALA A 18 -2.23 4.47 -0.44
N ARG A 19 -3.40 4.14 -1.02
CA ARG A 19 -4.49 3.47 -0.28
C ARG A 19 -4.10 2.08 0.24
N ALA A 20 -3.34 1.31 -0.54
CA ALA A 20 -2.85 0.01 -0.10
C ALA A 20 -1.87 0.17 1.07
N ALA A 21 -0.93 1.11 0.99
CA ALA A 21 -0.01 1.42 2.09
C ALA A 21 -0.77 1.79 3.37
N GLU A 22 -1.79 2.65 3.26
CA GLU A 22 -2.60 3.05 4.42
C GLU A 22 -3.41 1.89 5.01
N SER A 23 -3.95 1.02 4.15
CA SER A 23 -4.68 -0.16 4.60
C SER A 23 -3.79 -1.12 5.39
N VAL A 24 -2.55 -1.36 4.91
CA VAL A 24 -1.55 -2.17 5.62
C VAL A 24 -1.15 -1.51 6.94
N ARG A 25 -0.97 -0.17 6.99
CA ARG A 25 -0.68 0.56 8.23
C ARG A 25 -1.79 0.41 9.25
N HIS A 26 -3.04 0.61 8.84
CA HIS A 26 -4.20 0.51 9.72
C HIS A 26 -4.32 -0.90 10.31
N HIS A 27 -4.19 -1.91 9.46
CA HIS A 27 -4.21 -3.31 9.87
C HIS A 27 -3.08 -3.63 10.86
N ALA A 28 -1.84 -3.17 10.59
CA ALA A 28 -0.71 -3.37 11.50
C ALA A 28 -0.93 -2.72 12.88
N ARG A 29 -1.48 -1.49 12.92
CA ARG A 29 -1.82 -0.80 14.17
C ARG A 29 -2.87 -1.54 14.98
N ARG A 30 -3.86 -2.14 14.31
CA ARG A 30 -4.89 -2.95 14.97
C ARG A 30 -4.33 -4.23 15.59
N GLN A 31 -3.58 -5.01 14.81
CA GLN A 31 -2.96 -6.21 15.36
C GLN A 31 -2.00 -5.89 16.52
N GLN A 32 -1.34 -4.73 16.48
CA GLN A 32 -0.57 -4.22 17.61
C GLN A 32 -1.44 -3.95 18.85
N ALA A 33 -2.59 -3.27 18.69
CA ALA A 33 -3.52 -3.01 19.78
C ALA A 33 -4.10 -4.31 20.37
N GLU A 34 -4.43 -5.29 19.53
CA GLU A 34 -4.92 -6.61 19.92
C GLU A 34 -3.83 -7.43 20.65
N SER A 35 -2.57 -7.31 20.24
CA SER A 35 -1.42 -7.99 20.86
C SER A 35 -0.91 -7.31 22.13
N ALA A 36 -1.28 -6.04 22.37
CA ALA A 36 -0.81 -5.23 23.50
C ALA A 36 -1.47 -5.56 24.85
N VAL A 37 -2.34 -6.57 24.91
CA VAL A 37 -2.89 -7.09 26.17
C VAL A 37 -1.79 -7.83 26.94
N GLY A 38 -1.00 -7.08 27.72
CA GLY A 38 -0.04 -7.61 28.71
C GLY A 38 1.39 -7.90 28.23
N ARG A 39 1.75 -7.61 26.97
CA ARG A 39 3.13 -7.72 26.46
C ARG A 39 3.52 -6.52 25.60
N ALA A 40 4.81 -6.20 25.58
CA ALA A 40 5.36 -5.17 24.70
C ALA A 40 5.04 -5.48 23.23
N PRO A 41 4.60 -4.50 22.44
CA PRO A 41 4.21 -4.72 21.05
C PRO A 41 5.41 -5.14 20.21
N ILE A 42 5.44 -6.40 19.77
CA ILE A 42 6.37 -6.86 18.73
C ILE A 42 5.70 -6.59 17.39
N VAL A 43 6.09 -5.50 16.74
CA VAL A 43 5.67 -5.25 15.35
C VAL A 43 6.67 -5.94 14.42
N PRO A 44 6.24 -6.82 13.50
CA PRO A 44 7.16 -7.44 12.56
C PRO A 44 7.82 -6.35 11.69
N ALA A 45 9.15 -6.27 11.70
CA ALA A 45 9.92 -5.28 10.92
C ALA A 45 9.54 -5.31 9.43
N ASP A 46 9.22 -6.50 8.92
CA ASP A 46 8.78 -6.75 7.54
C ASP A 46 7.57 -5.90 7.13
N ARG A 47 6.69 -5.54 8.08
CA ARG A 47 5.50 -4.73 7.78
C ARG A 47 5.82 -3.25 7.60
N TYR A 48 6.74 -2.70 8.38
CA TYR A 48 7.19 -1.33 8.17
C TYR A 48 8.01 -1.21 6.88
N VAL A 49 8.81 -2.23 6.56
CA VAL A 49 9.53 -2.33 5.29
C VAL A 49 8.55 -2.35 4.11
N LEU A 50 7.48 -3.16 4.20
CA LEU A 50 6.45 -3.21 3.15
C LEU A 50 5.74 -1.87 2.95
N VAL A 51 5.35 -1.20 4.04
CA VAL A 51 4.69 0.12 3.96
C VAL A 51 5.61 1.16 3.30
N GLY A 52 6.87 1.24 3.74
CA GLY A 52 7.82 2.17 3.15
C GLY A 52 8.10 1.87 1.67
N PHE A 53 8.13 0.59 1.29
CA PHE A 53 8.25 0.19 -0.10
C PHE A 53 7.04 0.65 -0.95
N LEU A 54 5.81 0.50 -0.43
CA LEU A 54 4.61 0.97 -1.12
C LEU A 54 4.60 2.51 -1.27
N ASP A 55 5.10 3.27 -0.29
CA ASP A 55 5.21 4.72 -0.40
C ASP A 55 6.16 5.14 -1.54
N GLU A 56 7.32 4.50 -1.64
CA GLU A 56 8.26 4.77 -2.74
C GLU A 56 7.68 4.40 -4.11
N LEU A 57 6.94 3.29 -4.19
CA LEU A 57 6.24 2.90 -5.41
C LEU A 57 5.14 3.90 -5.80
N ALA A 58 4.38 4.43 -4.83
CA ALA A 58 3.38 5.45 -5.09
C ALA A 58 4.03 6.71 -5.70
N LEU A 59 5.13 7.19 -5.12
CA LEU A 59 5.89 8.33 -5.63
C LEU A 59 6.42 8.07 -7.04
N ALA A 60 7.00 6.89 -7.30
CA ALA A 60 7.50 6.50 -8.61
C ALA A 60 6.37 6.39 -9.66
N ALA A 61 5.21 5.87 -9.28
CA ALA A 61 4.02 5.80 -10.13
C ALA A 61 3.50 7.20 -10.51
N GLY A 62 3.40 8.11 -9.52
CA GLY A 62 2.98 9.50 -9.75
C GLY A 62 3.93 10.26 -10.69
N ARG A 63 5.23 9.99 -10.60
CA ARG A 63 6.25 10.53 -11.53
C ARG A 63 6.26 9.84 -12.89
N GLY A 64 5.56 8.70 -13.04
CA GLY A 64 5.59 7.87 -14.24
C GLY A 64 6.95 7.25 -14.51
N GLN A 65 7.70 6.93 -13.45
CA GLN A 65 9.04 6.34 -13.50
C GLN A 65 8.99 4.81 -13.44
N LEU A 66 7.84 4.22 -13.14
CA LEU A 66 7.67 2.76 -13.14
C LEU A 66 7.50 2.23 -14.56
N PRO A 67 8.23 1.17 -14.95
CA PRO A 67 7.92 0.42 -16.16
C PRO A 67 6.47 -0.11 -16.13
N ALA A 68 5.82 -0.19 -17.29
CA ALA A 68 4.40 -0.53 -17.38
C ALA A 68 4.08 -1.90 -16.74
N ASP A 69 4.91 -2.92 -16.97
CA ASP A 69 4.71 -4.25 -16.39
C ASP A 69 4.90 -4.27 -14.87
N VAL A 70 5.87 -3.48 -14.36
CA VAL A 70 6.11 -3.34 -12.92
C VAL A 70 4.92 -2.63 -12.27
N LEU A 71 4.42 -1.56 -12.89
CA LEU A 71 3.25 -0.85 -12.40
C LEU A 71 2.02 -1.76 -12.37
N ARG A 72 1.80 -2.58 -13.41
CA ARG A 72 0.69 -3.53 -13.45
C ARG A 72 0.76 -4.52 -12.28
N VAL A 73 1.90 -5.19 -12.10
CA VAL A 73 2.10 -6.16 -11.01
C VAL A 73 1.98 -5.49 -9.64
N CYS A 74 2.49 -4.26 -9.49
CA CYS A 74 2.33 -3.47 -8.27
C CYS A 74 0.86 -3.21 -7.96
N LEU A 75 0.06 -2.81 -8.95
CA LEU A 75 -1.37 -2.55 -8.75
C LEU A 75 -2.13 -3.84 -8.39
N GLU A 76 -1.82 -4.95 -9.04
CA GLU A 76 -2.38 -6.28 -8.70
C GLU A 76 -2.04 -6.68 -7.25
N LEU A 77 -0.80 -6.44 -6.80
CA LEU A 77 -0.39 -6.67 -5.41
C LEU A 77 -1.15 -5.76 -4.44
N CYS A 78 -1.27 -4.47 -4.75
CA CYS A 78 -2.02 -3.51 -3.94
C CYS A 78 -3.49 -3.91 -3.77
N GLU A 79 -4.13 -4.43 -4.82
CA GLU A 79 -5.50 -4.93 -4.76
C GLU A 79 -5.64 -6.15 -3.84
N LYS A 80 -4.69 -7.09 -3.91
CA LYS A 80 -4.64 -8.25 -3.00
C LYS A 80 -4.45 -7.83 -1.54
N LEU A 81 -3.51 -6.94 -1.28
CA LEU A 81 -3.25 -6.43 0.07
C LEU A 81 -4.49 -5.75 0.67
N ILE A 82 -5.21 -4.95 -0.12
CA ILE A 82 -6.46 -4.31 0.32
C ILE A 82 -7.56 -5.37 0.58
N ALA A 83 -7.62 -6.44 -0.22
CA ALA A 83 -8.59 -7.50 -0.02
C ALA A 83 -8.28 -8.31 1.25
N GLU A 84 -7.02 -8.66 1.48
CA GLU A 84 -6.56 -9.38 2.67
C GLU A 84 -6.87 -8.59 3.95
N THR A 85 -6.51 -7.30 3.98
CA THR A 85 -6.79 -6.44 5.15
C THR A 85 -8.28 -6.23 5.42
N ARG A 86 -9.16 -6.39 4.42
CA ARG A 86 -10.62 -6.36 4.57
C ARG A 86 -11.23 -7.69 4.98
N GLN A 87 -10.69 -8.81 4.51
CA GLN A 87 -11.19 -10.15 4.86
C GLN A 87 -10.86 -10.53 6.30
N GLU A 88 -9.75 -10.02 6.83
CA GLU A 88 -9.42 -10.11 8.25
C GLU A 88 -10.26 -9.15 9.13
N ASP A 89 -11.22 -8.45 8.52
CA ASP A 89 -12.10 -7.48 9.16
C ASP A 89 -13.57 -7.94 9.10
N PRO A 90 -14.03 -8.83 10.02
CA PRO A 90 -15.44 -9.15 10.16
C PRO A 90 -16.11 -8.03 10.96
N GLY A 91 -16.33 -6.89 10.32
CA GLY A 91 -17.18 -5.81 10.80
C GLY A 91 -18.64 -6.07 10.47
#